data_AF-A0A160IJN7-F1
#
_entry.id   AF-A0A160IJN7-F1
#
_cell.length_a   1.000
_cell.length_b   1.000
_cell.length_c   1.000
_cell.angle_alpha   90.00
_cell.angle_beta   90.00
_cell.angle_gamma   90.00
#
_symmetry.space_group_name_H-M   'P 1'
#
loop_
_entity.id
_entity.type
_entity.pdbx_description
1 polymer ?
#
loop_
_entity_poly.entity_id
_entity_poly.type
_entity_poly.pdbx_seq_one_letter_code
_entity_poly.pdbx_strand_id
1 'polypeptide(L)'
;MYPELNHFKQMKKEYDIDIARAQEKWQQLHKQKEWSSNEYEELLNSYGVRNSKITMDDLTEVKNKYLLAMEKERNAMEQLDELKENRDDRLSEYLKTVYSSRDRELDTAKNSMEKKIHQLERLKAEYLMMVKQIQEIHAYRQSVEKETNEAITSYQQSYEPKEILPLYPSLARLEIPLSDIQHVFQKGELPDHLKKYIHFHDDPKRFPR
;
A
#
# COMPACT_ATOMS: atom_id res chain seq x y z
N MET A 1 4.01 3.77 -2.57
CA MET A 1 3.56 2.53 -3.24
C MET A 1 4.65 1.49 -3.05
N TYR A 2 4.30 0.32 -2.54
CA TYR A 2 5.23 -0.74 -2.10
C TYR A 2 6.20 -1.18 -3.22
N PRO A 3 7.53 -1.21 -3.00
CA PRO A 3 8.55 -1.35 -4.05
C PRO A 3 8.39 -2.61 -4.89
N GLU A 4 8.09 -3.74 -4.27
CA GLU A 4 8.02 -5.04 -4.94
C GLU A 4 6.75 -5.13 -5.79
N LEU A 5 5.64 -4.48 -5.40
CA LEU A 5 4.47 -4.36 -6.28
C LEU A 5 4.77 -3.48 -7.50
N ASN A 6 5.59 -2.43 -7.36
CA ASN A 6 6.00 -1.60 -8.50
C ASN A 6 6.84 -2.42 -9.46
N HIS A 7 7.79 -3.20 -8.94
CA HIS A 7 8.65 -4.06 -9.75
C HIS A 7 7.86 -5.17 -10.44
N PHE A 8 6.92 -5.81 -9.75
CA PHE A 8 6.02 -6.80 -10.36
C PHE A 8 5.21 -6.20 -11.53
N LYS A 9 4.67 -4.99 -11.37
CA LYS A 9 3.94 -4.30 -12.44
C LYS A 9 4.81 -3.97 -13.64
N GLN A 10 6.06 -3.55 -13.39
CA GLN A 10 7.04 -3.29 -14.46
C GLN A 10 7.37 -4.57 -15.21
N MET A 11 7.74 -5.63 -14.49
CA MET A 11 8.09 -6.93 -15.08
C MET A 11 6.95 -7.51 -15.92
N LYS A 12 5.72 -7.47 -15.41
CA LYS A 12 4.55 -7.90 -16.18
C LYS A 12 4.42 -7.10 -17.48
N LYS A 13 4.56 -5.77 -17.40
CA LYS A 13 4.45 -4.90 -18.57
C LYS A 13 5.55 -5.18 -19.61
N GLU A 14 6.77 -5.47 -19.17
CA GLU A 14 7.88 -5.85 -20.04
C GLU A 14 7.56 -7.15 -20.79
N TYR A 15 7.11 -8.19 -20.08
CA TYR A 15 6.67 -9.44 -20.70
C TYR A 15 5.50 -9.26 -21.67
N ASP A 16 4.51 -8.45 -21.32
CA ASP A 16 3.37 -8.16 -22.20
C ASP A 16 3.84 -7.50 -23.52
N ILE A 17 4.83 -6.60 -23.45
CA ILE A 17 5.44 -5.96 -24.64
C ILE A 17 6.22 -6.97 -25.47
N ASP A 18 7.04 -7.81 -24.85
CA ASP A 18 7.88 -8.77 -25.56
C ASP A 18 7.06 -9.89 -26.21
N ILE A 19 6.00 -10.36 -25.54
CA ILE A 19 5.04 -11.31 -26.11
C ILE A 19 4.32 -10.68 -27.30
N ALA A 20 3.89 -9.41 -27.21
CA ALA A 20 3.23 -8.72 -28.33
C ALA A 20 4.16 -8.61 -29.55
N ARG A 21 5.44 -8.28 -29.34
CA ARG A 21 6.46 -8.24 -30.41
C ARG A 21 6.71 -9.62 -31.02
N ALA A 22 6.83 -10.65 -30.19
CA ALA A 22 7.02 -12.02 -30.66
C ALA A 22 5.80 -12.52 -31.45
N GLN A 23 4.59 -12.17 -31.01
CA GLN A 23 3.35 -12.51 -31.69
C GLN A 23 3.23 -11.80 -33.04
N GLU A 24 3.61 -10.52 -33.12
CA GLU A 24 3.66 -9.79 -34.39
C GLU A 24 4.67 -10.42 -35.37
N LYS A 25 5.88 -10.77 -34.88
CA LYS A 25 6.90 -11.44 -35.68
C LYS A 25 6.41 -12.79 -36.20
N TRP A 26 5.75 -13.59 -35.36
CA TRP A 26 5.15 -14.86 -35.78
C TRP A 26 4.07 -14.65 -36.85
N GLN A 27 3.19 -13.66 -36.69
CA GLN A 27 2.16 -13.34 -37.69
C GLN A 27 2.75 -12.93 -39.05
N GLN A 28 3.84 -12.15 -39.05
CA GLN A 28 4.53 -11.78 -40.28
C GLN A 28 5.13 -13.01 -40.99
N LEU A 29 5.78 -13.90 -40.24
CA LEU A 29 6.34 -15.14 -40.77
C LEU A 29 5.26 -16.11 -41.25
N HIS A 30 4.13 -16.17 -40.56
CA HIS A 30 2.98 -16.98 -40.96
C HIS A 30 2.45 -16.53 -42.32
N LYS A 31 2.25 -15.22 -42.52
CA LYS A 31 1.87 -14.66 -43.84
C LYS A 31 2.90 -14.98 -44.92
N GLN A 32 4.19 -14.84 -44.61
CA GLN A 32 5.25 -15.17 -45.55
C GLN A 32 5.22 -16.65 -45.97
N LYS A 33 4.99 -17.57 -45.01
CA LYS A 33 4.79 -18.99 -45.30
C LYS A 33 3.58 -19.21 -46.19
N GLU A 34 2.42 -18.60 -45.87
CA GLU A 34 1.21 -18.73 -46.70
C GLU A 34 1.46 -18.28 -48.13
N TRP A 35 2.17 -17.16 -48.32
CA TRP A 35 2.52 -16.67 -49.65
C TRP A 35 3.41 -17.67 -50.40
N SER A 36 4.47 -18.17 -49.78
CA SER A 36 5.34 -19.19 -50.38
C SER A 36 4.61 -20.53 -50.63
N SER A 37 3.60 -20.86 -49.83
CA SER A 37 2.74 -22.04 -50.03
C SER A 37 1.89 -21.87 -51.27
N ASN A 38 1.22 -20.73 -51.42
CA ASN A 38 0.38 -20.43 -52.57
C ASN A 38 1.22 -20.41 -53.86
N GLU A 39 2.40 -19.77 -53.83
CA GLU A 39 3.33 -19.77 -54.97
C GLU A 39 3.76 -21.19 -55.37
N TYR A 40 4.04 -22.05 -54.38
CA TYR A 40 4.39 -23.45 -54.62
C TYR A 40 3.23 -24.23 -55.24
N GLU A 41 2.00 -24.06 -54.71
CA GLU A 41 0.80 -24.73 -55.21
C GLU A 41 0.43 -24.27 -56.63
N GLU A 42 0.55 -22.98 -56.92
CA GLU A 42 0.33 -22.42 -58.27
C GLU A 42 1.32 -23.01 -59.29
N LEU A 43 2.60 -23.10 -58.93
CA LEU A 43 3.63 -23.73 -59.77
C LEU A 43 3.42 -25.24 -59.94
N LEU A 44 2.99 -25.93 -58.89
CA LEU A 44 2.68 -27.35 -58.94
C LEU A 44 1.49 -27.62 -59.88
N ASN A 45 0.43 -26.81 -59.76
CA ASN A 45 -0.76 -26.91 -60.60
C ASN A 45 -0.44 -26.65 -62.08
N SER A 46 0.41 -25.66 -62.35
CA SER A 46 0.80 -25.30 -63.72
C SER A 46 1.82 -26.26 -64.33
N TYR A 47 2.68 -26.90 -63.54
CA TYR A 47 3.56 -28.01 -63.97
C TYR A 47 2.76 -29.24 -64.44
N GLY A 48 1.56 -29.47 -63.88
CA GLY A 48 0.66 -30.56 -64.28
C GLY A 48 -0.06 -30.35 -65.63
N VAL A 49 0.03 -29.17 -66.25
CA VAL A 49 -0.67 -28.82 -67.49
C VAL A 49 0.18 -29.15 -68.73
N ARG A 50 -0.41 -29.77 -69.76
CA ARG A 50 0.29 -30.03 -71.04
C ARG A 50 0.78 -28.71 -71.67
N ASN A 51 2.06 -28.64 -72.02
CA ASN A 51 2.80 -27.48 -72.56
C ASN A 51 3.25 -26.40 -71.55
N SER A 52 3.41 -26.73 -70.26
CA SER A 52 4.02 -25.81 -69.29
C SER A 52 5.51 -25.54 -69.59
N LYS A 53 5.96 -24.28 -69.46
CA LYS A 53 7.37 -23.90 -69.53
C LYS A 53 8.13 -24.06 -68.20
N ILE A 54 7.46 -24.57 -67.16
CA ILE A 54 8.01 -24.67 -65.80
C ILE A 54 8.91 -25.89 -65.71
N THR A 55 10.12 -25.68 -65.20
CA THR A 55 11.10 -26.76 -65.01
C THR A 55 10.98 -27.37 -63.62
N MET A 56 11.51 -28.59 -63.45
CA MET A 56 11.57 -29.24 -62.14
C MET A 56 12.45 -28.45 -61.15
N ASP A 57 13.44 -27.71 -61.66
CA ASP A 57 14.32 -26.87 -60.85
C ASP A 57 13.57 -25.69 -60.25
N ASP A 58 12.69 -25.03 -61.02
CA ASP A 58 11.82 -23.95 -60.52
C ASP A 58 10.91 -24.43 -59.38
N LEU A 59 10.33 -25.63 -59.53
CA LEU A 59 9.48 -26.25 -58.52
C LEU A 59 10.27 -26.58 -57.24
N THR A 60 11.52 -27.02 -57.40
CA THR A 60 12.42 -27.36 -56.28
C THR A 60 12.87 -26.11 -55.53
N GLU A 61 13.13 -25.01 -56.24
CA GLU A 61 13.52 -23.73 -55.63
C GLU A 61 12.39 -23.16 -54.75
N VAL A 62 11.16 -23.13 -55.26
CA VAL A 62 10.01 -22.60 -54.51
C VAL A 62 9.63 -23.51 -53.34
N LYS A 63 9.74 -24.84 -53.51
CA LYS A 63 9.62 -25.79 -52.39
C LYS A 63 10.63 -25.48 -51.27
N ASN A 64 11.89 -25.24 -51.62
CA ASN A 64 12.91 -24.92 -50.62
C ASN A 64 12.63 -23.58 -49.90
N LYS A 65 12.14 -22.57 -50.63
CA LYS A 65 11.71 -21.29 -50.03
C LYS A 65 10.56 -21.50 -49.04
N TYR A 66 9.55 -22.30 -49.40
CA TYR A 66 8.45 -22.65 -48.51
C TYR A 66 8.93 -23.40 -47.25
N LEU A 67 9.81 -24.39 -47.40
CA LEU A 67 10.35 -25.15 -46.27
C LEU A 67 11.13 -24.24 -45.30
N LEU A 68 11.94 -23.32 -45.81
CA LEU A 68 12.65 -22.33 -45.00
C LEU A 68 11.69 -21.36 -44.28
N ALA A 69 10.58 -20.98 -44.92
CA ALA A 69 9.56 -20.14 -44.30
C ALA A 69 8.82 -20.90 -43.17
N MET A 70 8.53 -22.19 -43.37
CA MET A 70 7.97 -23.06 -42.34
C MET A 70 8.88 -23.20 -41.12
N GLU A 71 10.17 -23.45 -41.34
CA GLU A 71 11.14 -23.58 -40.24
C GLU A 71 11.23 -22.27 -39.42
N LYS A 72 11.24 -21.12 -40.10
CA LYS A 72 11.25 -19.81 -39.44
C LYS A 72 9.97 -19.55 -38.64
N GLU A 73 8.80 -19.88 -39.19
CA GLU A 73 7.53 -19.77 -38.45
C GLU A 73 7.55 -20.64 -37.19
N ARG A 74 7.99 -21.90 -37.33
CA ARG A 74 8.05 -22.85 -36.20
C ARG A 74 8.96 -22.34 -35.09
N ASN A 75 10.16 -21.86 -35.43
CA ASN A 75 11.09 -21.29 -34.45
C ASN A 75 10.51 -20.04 -33.77
N ALA A 76 9.77 -19.21 -34.50
CA ALA A 76 9.12 -18.03 -33.92
C ALA A 76 7.94 -18.40 -32.99
N MET A 77 7.22 -19.48 -33.31
CA MET A 77 6.17 -20.02 -32.45
C MET A 77 6.75 -20.61 -31.17
N GLU A 78 7.81 -21.41 -31.27
CA GLU A 78 8.54 -21.96 -30.10
C GLU A 78 9.03 -20.82 -29.19
N GLN A 79 9.64 -19.77 -29.75
CA GLN A 79 10.06 -18.57 -28.99
C GLN A 79 8.88 -17.86 -28.29
N LEU A 80 7.72 -17.77 -28.94
CA LEU A 80 6.54 -17.15 -28.35
C LEU A 80 6.01 -17.95 -27.16
N ASP A 81 6.00 -19.28 -27.28
CA ASP A 81 5.50 -20.16 -26.23
C ASP A 81 6.48 -20.21 -25.05
N GLU A 82 7.79 -20.29 -25.31
CA GLU A 82 8.82 -20.14 -24.27
C GLU A 82 8.69 -18.81 -23.51
N LEU A 83 8.38 -17.70 -24.20
CA LEU A 83 8.19 -16.40 -23.54
C LEU A 83 6.95 -16.38 -22.63
N LYS A 84 5.87 -17.04 -23.03
CA LYS A 84 4.65 -17.15 -22.19
C LYS A 84 4.89 -18.02 -20.97
N GLU A 85 5.55 -19.16 -21.13
CA GLU A 85 5.90 -20.05 -20.02
C GLU A 85 6.84 -19.33 -19.05
N ASN A 86 7.91 -18.71 -19.54
CA ASN A 86 8.85 -17.94 -18.72
C ASN A 86 8.17 -16.78 -17.97
N ARG A 87 7.20 -16.10 -18.60
CA ARG A 87 6.39 -15.08 -17.94
C ARG A 87 5.62 -15.68 -16.77
N ASP A 88 4.90 -16.78 -16.99
CA ASP A 88 4.04 -17.37 -15.97
C ASP A 88 4.85 -17.91 -14.80
N ASP A 89 5.99 -18.55 -15.06
CA ASP A 89 6.92 -19.02 -14.04
C ASP A 89 7.49 -17.86 -13.23
N ARG A 90 8.09 -16.86 -13.89
CA ARG A 90 8.71 -15.74 -13.16
C ARG A 90 7.70 -14.88 -12.41
N LEU A 91 6.54 -14.60 -13.01
CA LEU A 91 5.50 -13.81 -12.32
C LEU A 91 4.89 -14.60 -11.16
N SER A 92 4.69 -15.91 -11.29
CA SER A 92 4.16 -16.73 -10.20
C SER A 92 5.16 -16.86 -9.04
N GLU A 93 6.45 -16.98 -9.33
CA GLU A 93 7.50 -16.96 -8.32
C GLU A 93 7.55 -15.60 -7.63
N TYR A 94 7.56 -14.51 -8.40
CA TYR A 94 7.64 -13.16 -7.84
C TYR A 94 6.39 -12.78 -7.03
N LEU A 95 5.21 -13.30 -7.39
CA LEU A 95 3.98 -13.13 -6.60
C LEU A 95 4.16 -13.62 -5.15
N LYS A 96 4.86 -14.74 -4.94
CA LYS A 96 5.15 -15.25 -3.59
C LYS A 96 5.98 -14.25 -2.79
N THR A 97 6.96 -13.61 -3.42
CA THR A 97 7.77 -12.55 -2.82
C THR A 97 6.93 -11.32 -2.45
N VAL A 98 6.03 -10.91 -3.35
CA VAL A 98 5.10 -9.79 -3.12
C VAL A 98 4.16 -10.10 -1.95
N TYR A 99 3.61 -11.31 -1.86
CA TYR A 99 2.79 -11.71 -0.72
C TYR A 99 3.59 -11.73 0.57
N SER A 100 4.78 -12.34 0.58
CA SER A 100 5.62 -12.41 1.77
C SER A 100 5.98 -11.02 2.30
N SER A 101 6.34 -10.09 1.43
CA SER A 101 6.79 -8.78 1.89
C SER A 101 5.61 -7.84 2.19
N ARG A 102 4.44 -8.00 1.54
CA ARG A 102 3.16 -7.43 2.03
C ARG A 102 2.86 -7.89 3.46
N ASP A 103 2.94 -9.19 3.73
CA ASP A 103 2.59 -9.74 5.04
C ASP A 103 3.55 -9.22 6.12
N ARG A 104 4.86 -9.10 5.82
CA ARG A 104 5.84 -8.45 6.72
C ARG A 104 5.51 -6.99 7.02
N GLU A 105 5.12 -6.21 6.02
CA GLU A 105 4.72 -4.81 6.19
C GLU A 105 3.45 -4.70 7.05
N LEU A 106 2.45 -5.54 6.79
CA LEU A 106 1.22 -5.59 7.58
C LEU A 106 1.49 -6.01 9.03
N ASP A 107 2.34 -7.00 9.26
CA ASP A 107 2.75 -7.44 10.60
C ASP A 107 3.52 -6.34 11.33
N THR A 108 4.42 -5.63 10.63
CA THR A 108 5.16 -4.50 11.21
C THR A 108 4.21 -3.35 11.59
N ALA A 109 3.25 -3.03 10.71
CA ALA A 109 2.22 -2.05 10.99
C ALA A 109 1.34 -2.46 12.16
N LYS A 110 0.91 -3.73 12.21
CA LYS A 110 0.11 -4.29 13.31
C LYS A 110 0.86 -4.21 14.64
N ASN A 111 2.11 -4.65 14.69
CA ASN A 111 2.93 -4.58 15.89
C ASN A 111 3.15 -3.13 16.36
N SER A 112 3.29 -2.18 15.43
CA SER A 112 3.37 -0.75 15.74
C SER A 112 2.04 -0.23 16.31
N MET A 113 0.90 -0.64 15.74
CA MET A 113 -0.42 -0.31 16.26
C MET A 113 -0.66 -0.89 17.66
N GLU A 114 -0.32 -2.16 17.91
CA GLU A 114 -0.44 -2.79 19.22
C GLU A 114 0.39 -2.06 20.29
N LYS A 115 1.63 -1.67 19.96
CA LYS A 115 2.45 -0.84 20.85
C LYS A 115 1.79 0.51 21.16
N LYS A 116 1.21 1.17 20.15
CA LYS A 116 0.48 2.43 20.34
C LYS A 116 -0.79 2.25 21.17
N ILE A 117 -1.51 1.13 21.00
CA ILE A 117 -2.68 0.80 21.82
C ILE A 117 -2.27 0.69 23.29
N HIS A 118 -1.21 -0.05 23.61
CA HIS A 118 -0.71 -0.16 24.98
C HIS A 118 -0.25 1.19 25.57
N GLN A 119 0.37 2.05 24.75
CA GLN A 119 0.71 3.41 25.16
C GLN A 119 -0.55 4.24 25.47
N LEU A 120 -1.60 4.11 24.65
CA LEU A 120 -2.88 4.79 24.89
C LEU A 120 -3.59 4.28 26.15
N GLU A 121 -3.54 2.97 26.42
CA GLU A 121 -4.06 2.38 27.65
C GLU A 121 -3.35 2.94 28.89
N ARG A 122 -2.02 3.06 28.82
CA ARG A 122 -1.22 3.69 29.88
C ARG A 122 -1.59 5.16 30.07
N LEU A 123 -1.68 5.94 28.99
CA LEU A 123 -2.07 7.36 29.05
C LEU A 123 -3.48 7.53 29.63
N LYS A 124 -4.41 6.62 29.30
CA LYS A 124 -5.74 6.60 29.90
C LYS A 124 -5.69 6.36 31.41
N ALA A 125 -4.85 5.44 31.88
CA ALA A 125 -4.66 5.22 33.31
C ALA A 125 -4.06 6.45 34.00
N GLU A 126 -3.05 7.08 33.41
CA GLU A 126 -2.44 8.32 33.93
C GLU A 126 -3.47 9.46 34.00
N TYR A 127 -4.30 9.64 32.97
CA TYR A 127 -5.40 10.61 32.97
C TYR A 127 -6.39 10.35 34.12
N LEU A 128 -6.82 9.10 34.30
CA LEU A 128 -7.75 8.75 35.38
C LEU A 128 -7.13 8.99 36.77
N MET A 129 -5.83 8.77 36.94
CA MET A 129 -5.12 9.11 38.17
C MET A 129 -5.11 10.63 38.41
N MET A 130 -4.83 11.45 37.39
CA MET A 130 -4.88 12.90 37.51
C MET A 130 -6.29 13.39 37.87
N VAL A 131 -7.34 12.82 37.27
CA VAL A 131 -8.74 13.13 37.64
C VAL A 131 -9.01 12.81 39.11
N LYS A 132 -8.54 11.67 39.61
CA LYS A 132 -8.67 11.30 41.03
C LYS A 132 -7.92 12.28 41.95
N GLN A 133 -6.70 12.67 41.59
CA GLN A 133 -5.93 13.66 42.36
C GLN A 133 -6.67 15.01 42.43
N ILE A 134 -7.29 15.45 41.33
CA ILE A 134 -8.10 16.68 41.34
C ILE A 134 -9.32 16.53 42.27
N GLN A 135 -9.96 15.36 42.30
CA GLN A 135 -11.05 15.07 43.25
C GLN A 135 -10.59 15.16 44.70
N GLU A 136 -9.44 14.57 45.02
CA GLU A 136 -8.85 14.61 46.37
C GLU A 136 -8.50 16.05 46.78
N ILE A 137 -7.90 16.83 45.88
CA ILE A 137 -7.61 18.26 46.12
C ILE A 137 -8.90 19.04 46.35
N HIS A 138 -9.96 18.76 45.57
CA HIS A 138 -11.24 19.43 45.77
C HIS A 138 -11.86 19.07 47.13
N ALA A 139 -11.84 17.79 47.52
CA ALA A 139 -12.34 17.37 48.82
C ALA A 139 -11.57 18.02 49.97
N TYR A 140 -10.23 18.07 49.87
CA TYR A 140 -9.38 18.79 50.82
C TYR A 140 -9.70 20.28 50.87
N ARG A 141 -9.92 20.93 49.72
CA ARG A 141 -10.35 22.33 49.70
C ARG A 141 -11.65 22.53 50.46
N GLN A 142 -12.65 21.67 50.23
CA GLN A 142 -13.94 21.76 50.93
C GLN A 142 -13.78 21.56 52.45
N SER A 143 -12.91 20.65 52.89
CA SER A 143 -12.66 20.45 54.32
C SER A 143 -11.99 21.68 54.94
N VAL A 144 -10.99 22.26 54.28
CA VAL A 144 -10.33 23.49 54.75
C VAL A 144 -11.30 24.67 54.80
N GLU A 145 -12.12 24.88 53.76
CA GLU A 145 -13.15 25.92 53.76
C GLU A 145 -14.13 25.73 54.92
N LYS A 146 -14.56 24.49 55.16
CA LYS A 146 -15.47 24.15 56.26
C LYS A 146 -14.83 24.42 57.63
N GLU A 147 -13.63 23.92 57.88
CA GLU A 147 -12.90 24.11 59.14
C GLU A 147 -12.62 25.60 59.41
N THR A 148 -12.27 26.36 58.37
CA THR A 148 -12.04 27.80 58.46
C THR A 148 -13.32 28.55 58.80
N ASN A 149 -14.44 28.20 58.17
CA ASN A 149 -15.74 28.77 58.48
C ASN A 149 -16.18 28.46 59.92
N GLU A 150 -15.97 27.23 60.39
CA GLU A 150 -16.26 26.84 61.78
C GLU A 150 -15.42 27.66 62.78
N ALA A 151 -14.12 27.82 62.52
CA ALA A 151 -13.23 28.62 63.35
C ALA A 151 -13.62 30.11 63.37
N ILE A 152 -13.96 30.70 62.21
CA ILE A 152 -14.34 32.11 62.13
C ILE A 152 -15.70 32.37 62.81
N THR A 153 -16.66 31.46 62.60
CA THR A 153 -17.98 31.51 63.27
C THR A 153 -17.83 31.43 64.79
N SER A 154 -16.88 30.60 65.29
CA SER A 154 -16.59 30.52 66.72
C SER A 154 -16.08 31.84 67.33
N TYR A 155 -15.47 32.69 66.50
CA TYR A 155 -14.98 34.03 66.85
C TYR A 155 -15.99 35.16 66.58
N GLN A 156 -17.25 34.83 66.28
CA GLN A 156 -18.34 35.76 65.95
C GLN A 156 -18.04 36.71 64.77
N GLN A 157 -17.17 36.31 63.85
CA GLN A 157 -16.91 37.05 62.62
C GLN A 157 -17.58 36.37 61.43
N SER A 158 -17.82 37.14 60.36
CA SER A 158 -18.36 36.62 59.09
C SER A 158 -17.21 36.45 58.09
N TYR A 159 -17.05 35.25 57.55
CA TYR A 159 -16.15 34.97 56.43
C TYR A 159 -16.91 35.15 55.12
N GLU A 160 -16.43 35.99 54.22
CA GLU A 160 -16.89 36.02 52.83
C GLU A 160 -15.92 35.18 51.98
N PRO A 161 -16.34 34.01 51.48
CA PRO A 161 -15.51 33.23 50.58
C PRO A 161 -15.27 34.02 49.30
N LYS A 162 -14.01 34.13 48.87
CA LYS A 162 -13.72 34.63 47.52
C LYS A 162 -14.33 33.67 46.50
N GLU A 163 -15.01 34.22 45.49
CA GLU A 163 -15.56 33.44 44.38
C GLU A 163 -14.41 32.82 43.58
N ILE A 164 -14.22 31.50 43.71
CA ILE A 164 -13.24 30.74 42.94
C ILE A 164 -14.03 29.83 42.00
N LEU A 165 -13.89 30.07 40.69
CA LEU A 165 -14.56 29.32 39.63
C LEU A 165 -14.41 27.79 39.85
N PRO A 166 -15.51 27.01 39.71
CA PRO A 166 -15.42 25.56 39.81
C PRO A 166 -14.51 25.00 38.71
N LEU A 167 -13.59 24.10 39.07
CA LEU A 167 -12.65 23.47 38.13
C LEU A 167 -13.34 22.49 37.18
N TYR A 168 -14.46 21.89 37.59
CA TYR A 168 -15.14 20.82 36.88
C TYR A 168 -15.73 21.21 35.51
N PRO A 169 -16.39 22.37 35.35
CA PRO A 169 -16.81 22.85 34.04
C PRO A 169 -15.67 23.03 33.04
N SER A 170 -14.44 23.25 33.52
CA SER A 170 -13.23 23.37 32.70
C SER A 170 -12.71 22.01 32.24
N LEU A 171 -12.79 20.99 33.10
CA LEU A 171 -12.41 19.61 32.79
C LEU A 171 -13.39 18.92 31.84
N ALA A 172 -14.69 19.20 31.96
CA ALA A 172 -15.70 18.69 31.03
C ALA A 172 -15.56 19.26 29.60
N ARG A 173 -14.89 20.42 29.44
CA ARG A 173 -14.54 20.97 28.12
C ARG A 173 -13.30 20.32 27.49
N LEU A 174 -12.60 19.49 28.24
CA LEU A 174 -11.40 18.77 27.83
C LEU A 174 -11.77 17.42 27.21
N GLU A 175 -12.84 17.37 26.42
CA GLU A 175 -13.17 16.22 25.57
C GLU A 175 -12.49 16.42 24.21
N ILE A 176 -11.83 15.36 23.71
CA ILE A 176 -11.28 15.38 22.35
C ILE A 176 -12.48 15.23 21.40
N PRO A 177 -12.85 16.26 20.61
CA PRO A 177 -14.01 16.17 19.74
C PRO A 177 -13.79 15.10 18.67
N LEU A 178 -14.87 14.40 18.29
CA LEU A 178 -14.83 13.32 17.30
C LEU A 178 -14.21 13.77 15.96
N SER A 179 -14.37 15.04 15.62
CA SER A 179 -13.78 15.68 14.43
C SER A 179 -12.26 15.63 14.43
N ASP A 180 -11.62 15.77 15.59
CA ASP A 180 -10.16 15.75 15.70
C ASP A 180 -9.61 14.34 15.54
N ILE A 181 -10.35 13.35 16.07
CA ILE A 181 -10.04 11.94 15.88
C ILE A 181 -10.12 11.60 14.38
N GLN A 182 -11.20 12.02 13.71
CA GLN A 182 -11.36 11.81 12.28
C GLN A 182 -10.27 12.51 11.46
N HIS A 183 -9.86 13.71 11.85
CA HIS A 183 -8.78 14.44 11.20
C HIS A 183 -7.45 13.68 11.27
N VAL A 184 -7.08 13.18 12.44
CA VAL A 184 -5.87 12.35 12.61
C VAL A 184 -5.95 11.06 11.80
N PHE A 185 -7.12 10.41 11.75
CA PHE A 185 -7.30 9.18 10.97
C PHE A 185 -7.24 9.40 9.46
N GLN A 186 -7.82 10.49 8.95
CA GLN A 186 -7.88 10.75 7.51
C GLN A 186 -6.59 11.38 6.98
N LYS A 187 -5.96 12.26 7.76
CA LYS A 187 -4.80 13.03 7.32
C LYS A 187 -3.47 12.56 7.92
N GLY A 188 -3.50 11.78 9.00
CA GLY A 188 -2.30 11.33 9.71
C GLY A 188 -1.60 12.41 10.55
N GLU A 189 -2.22 13.60 10.69
CA GLU A 189 -1.63 14.75 11.37
C GLU A 189 -2.47 15.19 12.57
N LEU A 190 -1.81 15.68 13.62
CA LEU A 190 -2.50 16.28 14.77
C LEU A 190 -3.12 17.63 14.38
N PRO A 191 -4.38 17.93 14.77
CA PRO A 191 -4.97 19.25 14.64
C PRO A 191 -4.08 20.35 15.25
N ASP A 192 -4.02 21.51 14.61
CA ASP A 192 -3.07 22.58 14.97
C ASP A 192 -3.19 23.05 16.42
N HIS A 193 -4.42 23.10 16.94
CA HIS A 193 -4.66 23.50 18.33
C HIS A 193 -4.19 22.45 19.35
N LEU A 194 -3.93 21.20 18.94
CA LEU A 194 -3.39 20.13 19.76
C LEU A 194 -1.87 20.01 19.67
N LYS A 195 -1.24 20.53 18.60
CA LYS A 195 0.24 20.52 18.42
C LYS A 195 0.98 21.15 19.60
N LYS A 196 0.38 22.16 20.24
CA LYS A 196 0.94 22.85 21.42
C LYS A 196 1.17 21.95 22.63
N TYR A 197 0.51 20.80 22.72
CA TYR A 197 0.66 19.85 23.83
C TYR A 197 1.74 18.80 23.58
N ILE A 198 2.21 18.65 22.34
CA ILE A 198 3.25 17.66 21.98
C ILE A 198 4.61 18.08 22.56
N HIS A 199 4.88 19.39 22.66
CA HIS A 199 6.17 19.94 23.12
C HIS A 199 6.33 19.97 24.65
N PHE A 200 5.32 19.55 25.42
CA PHE A 200 5.41 19.54 26.89
C PHE A 200 6.30 18.42 27.45
N HIS A 201 6.60 17.38 26.67
CA HIS A 201 7.38 16.22 27.12
C HIS A 201 8.88 16.26 26.80
N ASP A 202 9.35 17.22 26.00
CA ASP A 202 10.76 17.30 25.58
C ASP A 202 11.63 18.24 26.43
N ASP A 203 11.10 18.79 27.54
CA ASP A 203 11.87 19.65 28.46
C ASP A 203 12.34 18.86 29.71
N PRO A 204 13.58 18.37 29.77
CA PRO A 204 14.10 17.58 30.89
C PRO A 204 14.41 18.40 32.17
N LYS A 205 13.92 19.64 32.30
CA LYS A 205 14.42 20.61 33.30
C LYS A 205 13.40 21.06 34.37
N ARG A 206 12.31 20.34 34.64
CA ARG A 206 11.28 20.85 35.58
C ARG A 206 11.04 20.11 36.88
N PHE A 207 11.84 19.11 37.24
CA PHE A 207 11.82 18.57 38.61
C PHE A 207 13.22 18.67 39.23
N PRO A 208 13.51 19.67 40.08
CA PRO A 208 14.61 19.53 41.03
C PRO A 208 14.24 18.43 42.03
N ARG A 209 15.23 17.57 42.34
CA ARG A 209 15.15 16.60 43.43
C ARG A 209 15.05 17.29 44.79
#